data_AF-A0A167D5I2-F1
#
_entry.id   AF-A0A167D5I2-F1
#
_cell.length_a   1.000
_cell.length_b   1.000
_cell.length_c   1.000
_cell.angle_alpha   90.00
_cell.angle_beta   90.00
_cell.angle_gamma   90.00
#
_symmetry.space_group_name_H-M   'P 1'
#
loop_
_entity.id
_entity.type
_entity.pdbx_description
1 polymer ?
#
loop_
_entity_poly.entity_id
_entity_poly.type
_entity_poly.pdbx_seq_one_letter_code
_entity_poly.pdbx_strand_id
1 'polypeptide(L)'
;MQPAGCSGFASTCGRAFARNGTSGRPDSDMAVYATYCLDIAGERHYNPAVRINDCLGNVFGRLTGGKGFAYSCRDFGIDPIGTPNVFKATCADGGGHDKQTQINLNEVLCNLNGELSCSQ
;
A
#
# COMPACT_ATOMS: atom_id res chain seq x y z
N MET A 1 -13.23 18.18 8.59
CA MET A 1 -14.12 17.28 7.83
C MET A 1 -13.24 16.17 7.28
N GLN A 2 -13.27 14.98 7.90
CA GLN A 2 -12.60 13.80 7.32
C GLN A 2 -13.42 13.39 6.10
N PRO A 3 -12.81 13.16 4.91
CA PRO A 3 -13.53 12.50 3.84
C PRO A 3 -13.97 11.13 4.37
N ALA A 4 -15.22 10.75 4.11
CA ALA A 4 -15.71 9.42 4.48
C ALA A 4 -14.76 8.38 3.88
N GLY A 5 -13.99 7.71 4.74
CA GLY A 5 -12.89 6.84 4.34
C GLY A 5 -13.42 5.75 3.41
N CYS A 6 -12.94 5.77 2.17
CA CYS A 6 -13.19 4.73 1.19
C CYS A 6 -12.21 3.59 1.51
N SER A 7 -12.67 2.35 1.68
CA SER A 7 -11.82 1.22 2.07
C SER A 7 -12.04 0.00 1.17
N GLY A 8 -10.97 -0.71 0.86
CA GLY A 8 -11.02 -1.95 0.09
C GLY A 8 -11.10 -1.71 -1.41
N PHE A 9 -9.95 -1.84 -2.08
CA PHE A 9 -9.86 -1.73 -3.54
C PHE A 9 -10.08 -3.08 -4.25
N ALA A 10 -9.77 -4.21 -3.61
CA ALA A 10 -9.69 -5.50 -4.30
C ALA A 10 -11.03 -6.08 -4.82
N SER A 11 -12.18 -5.53 -4.42
CA SER A 11 -13.48 -5.91 -4.99
C SER A 11 -13.72 -5.30 -6.38
N THR A 12 -13.08 -4.17 -6.68
CA THR A 12 -13.26 -3.40 -7.91
C THR A 12 -11.95 -3.13 -8.64
N CYS A 13 -10.84 -3.65 -8.14
CA CYS A 13 -9.52 -3.62 -8.77
C CYS A 13 -8.90 -5.01 -8.84
N GLY A 14 -8.02 -5.20 -9.81
CA GLY A 14 -7.16 -6.37 -9.88
C GLY A 14 -6.00 -6.33 -8.89
N ARG A 15 -5.08 -7.28 -9.04
CA ARG A 15 -3.98 -7.53 -8.09
C ARG A 15 -3.07 -6.31 -7.93
N ALA A 16 -2.67 -6.02 -6.69
CA ALA A 16 -1.64 -5.01 -6.42
C ALA A 16 -0.22 -5.55 -6.62
N PHE A 17 0.67 -4.70 -7.14
CA PHE A 17 2.10 -4.97 -7.32
C PHE A 17 2.92 -3.67 -7.16
N ALA A 18 4.21 -3.80 -6.85
CA ALA A 18 5.12 -2.67 -6.68
C ALA A 18 6.15 -2.65 -7.81
N ARG A 19 6.37 -1.50 -8.46
CA ARG A 19 7.25 -1.40 -9.65
C ARG A 19 8.72 -1.11 -9.33
N ASN A 20 9.06 -0.77 -8.08
CA ASN A 20 10.44 -0.55 -7.58
C ASN A 20 10.77 -1.42 -6.34
N GLY A 21 10.04 -2.50 -6.12
CA GLY A 21 10.07 -3.27 -4.87
C GLY A 21 10.94 -4.51 -4.85
N THR A 22 12.14 -4.45 -5.43
CA THR A 22 13.12 -5.54 -5.33
C THR A 22 14.36 -5.03 -4.62
N SER A 23 14.38 -5.23 -3.29
CA SER A 23 15.49 -5.03 -2.35
C SER A 23 15.99 -3.58 -2.17
N GLY A 24 15.67 -2.95 -1.03
CA GLY A 24 16.23 -1.66 -0.65
C GLY A 24 15.44 -0.88 0.42
N ARG A 25 15.89 0.35 0.69
CA ARG A 25 15.09 1.37 1.40
C ARG A 25 13.97 1.83 0.46
N PRO A 26 12.70 1.91 0.92
CA PRO A 26 11.65 2.51 0.14
C PRO A 26 12.02 3.97 -0.10
N ASP A 27 11.97 4.41 -1.35
CA ASP A 27 12.02 5.84 -1.63
C ASP A 27 10.62 6.44 -1.34
N SER A 28 10.62 7.72 -0.99
CA SER A 28 9.44 8.54 -0.77
C SER A 28 8.48 8.58 -1.96
N ASP A 29 8.98 8.33 -3.18
CA ASP A 29 8.21 8.28 -4.42
C ASP A 29 7.72 6.87 -4.81
N MET A 30 7.95 5.86 -3.96
CA MET A 30 7.53 4.48 -4.21
C MET A 30 6.01 4.40 -4.48
N ALA A 31 5.68 3.75 -5.59
CA ALA A 31 4.29 3.50 -6.00
C ALA A 31 3.90 2.02 -5.93
N VAL A 32 2.67 1.80 -5.48
CA VAL A 32 1.93 0.54 -5.64
C VAL A 32 0.91 0.73 -6.77
N TYR A 33 0.79 -0.28 -7.61
CA TYR A 33 -0.10 -0.30 -8.76
C TYR A 33 -1.13 -1.41 -8.57
N ALA A 34 -2.34 -1.22 -9.09
CA ALA A 34 -3.24 -2.34 -9.38
C ALA A 34 -3.16 -2.70 -10.87
N THR A 35 -3.39 -3.95 -11.24
CA THR A 35 -3.42 -4.33 -12.68
C THR A 35 -4.50 -3.56 -13.44
N TYR A 36 -5.65 -3.35 -12.80
CA TYR A 36 -6.71 -2.45 -13.26
C TYR A 36 -7.58 -2.03 -12.06
N CYS A 37 -8.36 -0.98 -12.22
CA CYS A 37 -9.49 -0.63 -11.36
C CYS A 37 -10.71 -0.29 -12.22
N LEU A 38 -11.91 -0.62 -11.75
CA LEU A 38 -13.17 -0.31 -12.41
C LEU A 38 -13.65 1.07 -11.98
N ASP A 39 -14.10 1.90 -12.90
CA ASP A 39 -14.82 3.13 -12.55
C ASP A 39 -16.31 2.87 -12.27
N ILE A 40 -17.07 3.92 -11.98
CA ILE A 40 -18.52 3.79 -11.71
C ILE A 40 -19.33 3.33 -12.92
N ALA A 41 -18.79 3.46 -14.14
CA ALA A 41 -19.40 2.96 -15.36
C ALA A 41 -19.02 1.50 -15.65
N GLY A 42 -18.08 0.92 -14.88
CA GLY A 42 -17.55 -0.42 -15.08
C GLY A 42 -16.41 -0.49 -16.10
N GLU A 43 -15.87 0.64 -16.54
CA GLU A 43 -14.74 0.69 -17.45
C GLU A 43 -13.42 0.41 -16.71
N ARG A 44 -12.48 -0.27 -17.38
CA ARG A 44 -11.19 -0.66 -16.80
C ARG A 44 -10.15 0.41 -17.00
N HIS A 45 -9.67 0.97 -15.89
CA HIS A 45 -8.51 1.84 -15.83
C HIS A 45 -7.29 0.99 -15.50
N TYR A 46 -6.33 0.89 -16.42
CA TYR A 46 -5.16 0.03 -16.27
C TYR A 46 -4.01 0.73 -15.55
N ASN A 47 -3.30 -0.02 -14.71
CA ASN A 47 -2.15 0.46 -13.94
C ASN A 47 -2.38 1.74 -13.09
N PRO A 48 -3.54 1.93 -12.42
CA PRO A 48 -3.68 3.03 -11.49
C PRO A 48 -2.68 2.85 -10.35
N ALA A 49 -2.08 3.96 -9.93
CA ALA A 49 -0.93 3.98 -9.04
C ALA A 49 -1.18 4.90 -7.85
N VAL A 50 -0.66 4.51 -6.70
CA VAL A 50 -0.69 5.31 -5.49
C VAL A 50 0.70 5.35 -4.87
N ARG A 51 1.12 6.52 -4.39
CA ARG A 51 2.35 6.65 -3.61
C ARG A 51 2.13 5.98 -2.26
N ILE A 52 2.73 4.83 -2.05
CA ILE A 52 2.42 4.01 -0.87
C ILE A 52 2.96 4.64 0.42
N ASN A 53 3.98 5.50 0.31
CA ASN A 53 4.47 6.31 1.42
C ASN A 53 3.45 7.34 1.93
N ASP A 54 2.44 7.68 1.12
CA ASP A 54 1.35 8.57 1.53
C ASP A 54 0.18 7.80 2.18
N CYS A 55 0.20 6.47 2.15
CA CYS A 55 -0.86 5.62 2.71
C CYS A 55 -0.41 4.73 3.87
N LEU A 56 0.90 4.47 4.00
CA LEU A 56 1.46 3.63 5.06
C LEU A 56 2.32 4.43 6.03
N GLY A 57 2.15 4.14 7.32
CA GLY A 57 3.01 4.57 8.41
C GLY A 57 3.64 3.39 9.14
N ASN A 58 4.50 3.71 10.10
CA ASN A 58 5.09 2.75 11.04
C ASN A 58 4.80 3.20 12.48
N VAL A 59 4.19 2.32 13.26
CA VAL A 59 3.91 2.52 14.69
C VAL A 59 4.56 1.39 15.48
N PHE A 60 5.66 1.69 16.19
CA PHE A 60 6.41 0.73 17.02
C PHE A 60 6.78 -0.58 16.30
N GLY A 61 7.18 -0.48 15.02
CA GLY A 61 7.61 -1.60 14.20
C GLY A 61 6.46 -2.32 13.48
N ARG A 62 5.24 -1.76 13.56
CA ARG A 62 4.04 -2.27 12.89
C ARG A 62 3.62 -1.34 11.76
N LEU A 63 3.40 -1.90 10.57
CA LEU A 63 2.77 -1.18 9.46
C LEU A 63 1.31 -0.86 9.79
N THR A 64 0.91 0.39 9.56
CA THR A 64 -0.45 0.88 9.74
C THR A 64 -0.85 1.79 8.59
N GLY A 65 -2.14 2.12 8.47
CA GLY A 65 -2.54 3.30 7.73
C GLY A 65 -1.87 4.55 8.30
N GLY A 66 -1.44 5.47 7.43
CA GLY A 66 -0.71 6.66 7.84
C GLY A 66 0.19 7.18 6.72
N LYS A 67 1.28 7.86 7.09
CA LYS A 67 2.26 8.40 6.15
C LYS A 67 3.68 8.14 6.63
N GLY A 68 4.63 8.05 5.70
CA GLY A 68 6.04 8.10 6.01
C GLY A 68 6.66 6.78 6.49
N PHE A 69 6.07 5.61 6.20
CA PHE A 69 6.72 4.33 6.55
C PHE A 69 8.14 4.22 5.98
N ALA A 70 8.40 4.84 4.81
CA ALA A 70 9.70 4.81 4.14
C ALA A 70 10.86 5.34 5.00
N TYR A 71 10.58 6.24 5.96
CA TYR A 71 11.61 6.82 6.82
C TYR A 71 12.15 5.84 7.87
N SER A 72 11.43 4.76 8.15
CA SER A 72 11.76 3.83 9.24
C SER A 72 11.57 2.36 8.90
N CYS A 73 11.27 2.04 7.63
CA CYS A 73 11.11 0.69 7.14
C CYS A 73 12.06 0.38 5.96
N ARG A 74 12.28 -0.91 5.71
CA ARG A 74 13.12 -1.46 4.64
C ARG A 74 12.63 -2.84 4.22
N ASP A 75 13.31 -3.46 3.26
CA ASP A 75 13.07 -4.85 2.83
C ASP A 75 11.61 -5.12 2.49
N PHE A 76 11.01 -4.19 1.75
CA PHE A 76 9.59 -4.17 1.47
C PHE A 76 9.23 -4.97 0.20
N GLY A 77 7.96 -5.37 0.10
CA GLY A 77 7.44 -6.02 -1.09
C GLY A 77 5.97 -6.36 -0.96
N ILE A 78 5.33 -6.68 -2.07
CA ILE A 78 3.99 -7.29 -2.08
C ILE A 78 4.16 -8.77 -2.30
N ASP A 79 3.48 -9.60 -1.51
CA ASP A 79 3.59 -11.05 -1.59
C ASP A 79 3.26 -11.55 -3.01
N PRO A 80 4.25 -12.10 -3.76
CA PRO A 80 4.03 -12.54 -5.13
C PRO A 80 3.40 -13.94 -5.22
N ILE A 81 3.45 -14.75 -4.15
CA ILE A 81 3.06 -16.17 -4.17
C ILE A 81 1.94 -16.48 -3.16
N GLY A 82 1.94 -15.80 -2.02
CA GLY A 82 0.98 -15.99 -0.92
C GLY A 82 -0.32 -15.21 -1.08
N THR A 83 -0.76 -14.55 -0.02
CA THR A 83 -2.03 -13.81 -0.01
C THR A 83 -1.93 -12.56 -0.90
N PRO A 84 -2.81 -12.41 -1.92
CA PRO A 84 -2.78 -11.24 -2.78
C PRO A 84 -2.99 -9.97 -1.95
N ASN A 85 -2.36 -8.88 -2.39
CA ASN A 85 -2.52 -7.53 -1.80
C ASN A 85 -1.96 -7.39 -0.37
N VAL A 86 -1.12 -8.31 0.11
CA VAL A 86 -0.40 -8.13 1.37
C VAL A 86 0.94 -7.45 1.12
N PHE A 87 1.14 -6.30 1.75
CA PHE A 87 2.39 -5.55 1.76
C PHE A 87 3.22 -5.93 2.99
N LYS A 88 4.48 -6.29 2.79
CA LYS A 88 5.43 -6.67 3.85
C LYS A 88 6.56 -5.66 3.90
N ALA A 89 7.11 -5.45 5.09
CA ALA A 89 8.34 -4.68 5.30
C ALA A 89 8.98 -5.06 6.64
N THR A 90 10.23 -4.64 6.83
CA THR A 90 10.93 -4.65 8.11
C THR A 90 10.99 -3.22 8.64
N CYS A 91 10.41 -2.95 9.80
CA CYS A 91 10.23 -1.60 10.33
C CYS A 91 10.87 -1.43 11.72
N ALA A 92 11.49 -0.28 11.95
CA ALA A 92 12.09 0.06 13.23
C ALA A 92 11.02 0.21 14.32
N ASP A 93 11.28 -0.34 15.51
CA ASP A 93 10.33 -0.33 16.63
C ASP A 93 10.50 0.84 17.60
N GLY A 94 11.48 1.72 17.35
CA GLY A 94 11.82 2.85 18.21
C GLY A 94 12.71 2.51 19.40
N GLY A 95 12.94 1.21 19.68
CA GLY A 95 13.86 0.71 20.71
C GLY A 95 15.25 0.37 20.19
N GLY A 96 15.55 0.69 18.93
CA GLY A 96 16.79 0.28 18.25
C GLY A 96 16.72 -1.12 17.62
N HIS A 97 15.54 -1.75 17.63
CA HIS A 97 15.29 -3.02 16.95
C HIS A 97 14.39 -2.82 15.73
N ASP A 98 14.35 -3.84 14.88
CA ASP A 98 13.46 -3.89 13.74
C ASP A 98 12.57 -5.13 13.80
N LYS A 99 11.36 -5.00 13.27
CA LYS A 99 10.36 -6.07 13.22
C LYS A 99 9.90 -6.28 11.80
N GLN A 100 9.82 -7.54 11.38
CA GLN A 100 9.06 -7.89 10.19
C GLN A 100 7.57 -7.69 10.48
N THR A 101 6.90 -7.01 9.58
CA THR A 101 5.49 -6.65 9.69
C THR A 101 4.84 -6.73 8.32
N GLN A 102 3.52 -6.86 8.32
CA GLN A 102 2.72 -6.88 7.11
C GLN A 102 1.38 -6.19 7.32
N ILE A 103 0.77 -5.74 6.23
CA ILE A 103 -0.56 -5.14 6.21
C ILE A 103 -1.30 -5.56 4.95
N ASN A 104 -2.62 -5.77 5.06
CA ASN A 104 -3.46 -5.97 3.90
C ASN A 104 -3.74 -4.62 3.25
N LEU A 105 -3.38 -4.45 1.98
CA LEU A 105 -3.59 -3.21 1.24
C LEU A 105 -5.07 -2.86 1.09
N ASN A 106 -6.01 -3.81 1.25
CA ASN A 106 -7.43 -3.48 1.32
C ASN A 106 -7.80 -2.62 2.54
N GLU A 107 -7.01 -2.66 3.61
CA GLU A 107 -7.26 -1.87 4.82
C GLU A 107 -6.82 -0.41 4.66
N VAL A 108 -5.98 -0.11 3.67
CA VAL A 108 -5.32 1.19 3.52
C VAL A 108 -5.47 1.82 2.14
N LEU A 109 -5.90 1.04 1.14
CA LEU A 109 -6.14 1.49 -0.23
C LEU A 109 -7.59 1.27 -0.60
N CYS A 110 -8.05 2.11 -1.53
CA CYS A 110 -9.38 2.00 -2.09
C CYS A 110 -9.42 2.44 -3.55
N ASN A 111 -10.52 2.13 -4.22
CA ASN A 111 -10.80 2.53 -5.58
C ASN A 111 -11.74 3.73 -5.60
N LEU A 112 -11.26 4.87 -6.11
CA LEU A 112 -12.04 6.07 -6.34
C LEU A 112 -12.25 6.23 -7.84
N ASN A 113 -13.36 5.67 -8.34
CA ASN A 113 -13.78 5.84 -9.73
C ASN A 113 -12.69 5.47 -10.76
N GLY A 114 -12.01 4.33 -10.58
CA GLY A 114 -10.92 3.87 -11.45
C GLY A 114 -9.53 4.29 -10.96
N GLU A 115 -9.43 5.17 -9.97
CA GLU A 115 -8.17 5.60 -9.38
C GLU A 115 -7.86 4.83 -8.08
N LEU A 116 -6.59 4.45 -7.90
CA LEU A 116 -6.12 3.85 -6.66
C LEU A 116 -5.71 4.96 -5.70
N SER A 117 -6.28 4.98 -4.49
CA SER A 117 -6.05 6.04 -3.51
C SER A 117 -5.90 5.48 -2.09
N CYS A 118 -5.36 6.29 -1.18
CA CYS A 118 -5.33 5.97 0.25
C CYS A 118 -6.75 6.01 0.83
N SER A 119 -7.03 5.14 1.80
CA SER A 119 -8.34 5.04 2.43
C SER A 119 -8.61 6.07 3.53
N GLN A 120 -7.61 6.88 3.90
CA GLN A 120 -7.60 7.76 5.07
C GLN A 120 -7.24 9.20 4.70
#